data_AF-A0A529ZWQ9-F1
#
_entry.id   AF-A0A529ZWQ9-F1
#
_cell.length_a   1.000
_cell.length_b   1.000
_cell.length_c   1.000
_cell.angle_alpha   90.00
_cell.angle_beta   90.00
_cell.angle_gamma   90.00
#
_symmetry.space_group_name_H-M   'P 1'
#
loop_
_entity.id
_entity.type
_entity.pdbx_description
1 polymer ?
#
loop_
_entity_poly.entity_id
_entity_poly.type
_entity_poly.pdbx_seq_one_letter_code
_entity_poly.pdbx_strand_id
1 'polypeptide(L)'
;MSSPNRMPWVDTAKGLSIILVVMMYSAYNTGEYTGGVGFLHYVIGFATPFRMPEFFLISGLFLSQVIDRPWRRYVDRRVVHYLYFYVLWALISIGLKIGIFSRDPAGMLHDLAVAVVQPYGVLWFIYMLAVFGIVIRVLREFKVPHWIVILAAAALQMWAPKPDSYALEQFAAYFVFFYLGFVLAPLIFRLVEWTQTRPAVAVAGLLAWALVNGLLVYSPGYAMQPVG
;
A
#
# COMPACT_ATOMS: atom_id res chain seq x y z
N MET A 1 -31.94 14.00 1.39
CA MET A 1 -30.99 13.01 1.94
C MET A 1 -29.66 13.24 1.25
N SER A 2 -28.76 14.01 1.88
CA SER A 2 -27.43 14.30 1.35
C SER A 2 -26.60 13.01 1.38
N SER A 3 -26.41 12.38 0.23
CA SER A 3 -25.44 11.30 0.09
C SER A 3 -24.09 11.82 0.60
N PRO A 4 -23.43 11.16 1.56
CA PRO A 4 -22.18 11.63 2.12
C PRO A 4 -21.12 11.61 1.03
N ASN A 5 -20.87 12.76 0.38
CA ASN A 5 -19.85 13.08 -0.62
C ASN A 5 -19.01 11.86 -1.10
N ARG A 6 -19.67 10.87 -1.73
CA ARG A 6 -19.00 9.65 -2.20
C ARG A 6 -18.30 10.02 -3.49
N MET A 7 -17.02 9.70 -3.58
CA MET A 7 -16.19 10.02 -4.74
C MET A 7 -16.06 8.74 -5.58
N PRO A 8 -16.88 8.55 -6.64
CA PRO A 8 -16.98 7.26 -7.32
C PRO A 8 -15.64 6.79 -7.90
N TRP A 9 -14.84 7.73 -8.41
CA TRP A 9 -13.51 7.45 -8.96
C TRP A 9 -12.56 6.84 -7.92
N VAL A 10 -12.71 7.19 -6.65
CA VAL A 10 -11.86 6.65 -5.59
C VAL A 10 -12.25 5.22 -5.24
N ASP A 11 -13.55 4.93 -5.25
CA ASP A 11 -14.06 3.57 -5.05
C ASP A 11 -13.62 2.67 -6.22
N THR A 12 -13.65 3.18 -7.46
CA THR A 12 -13.10 2.48 -8.64
C THR A 12 -11.60 2.22 -8.50
N ALA A 13 -10.81 3.22 -8.11
CA ALA A 13 -9.37 3.08 -7.96
C ALA A 13 -9.00 2.04 -6.89
N LYS A 14 -9.67 2.07 -5.72
CA LYS A 14 -9.50 1.04 -4.70
C LYS A 14 -9.88 -0.36 -5.19
N GLY A 15 -11.00 -0.47 -5.91
CA GLY A 15 -11.45 -1.73 -6.48
C GLY A 15 -10.43 -2.31 -7.45
N LEU A 16 -9.87 -1.48 -8.32
CA LEU A 16 -8.81 -1.87 -9.25
C LEU A 16 -7.56 -2.37 -8.51
N SER A 17 -7.07 -1.64 -7.50
CA SER A 17 -5.91 -2.07 -6.71
C SER A 17 -6.14 -3.40 -6.02
N ILE A 18 -7.32 -3.62 -5.43
CA ILE A 18 -7.67 -4.90 -4.77
C ILE A 18 -7.67 -6.05 -5.80
N ILE A 19 -8.28 -5.86 -6.97
CA ILE A 19 -8.31 -6.86 -8.04
C ILE A 19 -6.88 -7.21 -8.48
N LEU A 20 -6.01 -6.22 -8.68
CA LEU A 20 -4.61 -6.44 -9.06
C LEU A 20 -3.83 -7.21 -7.99
N VAL A 21 -4.06 -6.94 -6.71
CA VAL A 21 -3.42 -7.66 -5.60
C VAL A 21 -3.88 -9.10 -5.52
N VAL A 22 -5.19 -9.34 -5.60
CA VAL A 22 -5.75 -10.70 -5.59
C VAL A 22 -5.24 -11.49 -6.79
N MET A 23 -5.25 -10.88 -7.97
CA MET A 23 -4.71 -11.46 -9.20
C MET A 23 -3.24 -11.86 -9.04
N MET A 24 -2.42 -11.00 -8.42
CA MET A 24 -1.03 -11.32 -8.12
C MET A 24 -0.91 -12.59 -7.29
N TYR A 25 -1.56 -12.63 -6.13
CA TYR A 25 -1.46 -13.78 -5.25
C TYR A 25 -2.00 -15.06 -5.93
N SER A 26 -3.10 -14.97 -6.66
CA SER A 26 -3.63 -16.12 -7.41
C SER A 26 -2.65 -16.62 -8.46
N ALA A 27 -2.06 -15.73 -9.27
CA ALA A 27 -1.15 -16.14 -10.34
C ALA A 27 0.18 -16.65 -9.81
N TYR A 28 0.80 -15.98 -8.84
CA TYR A 28 2.08 -16.42 -8.28
C TYR A 28 1.97 -17.75 -7.54
N ASN A 29 0.96 -17.92 -6.67
CA ASN A 29 0.75 -19.23 -6.03
C ASN A 29 0.55 -20.32 -7.09
N THR A 30 -0.31 -20.09 -8.09
CA THR A 30 -0.55 -21.08 -9.15
C THR A 30 0.72 -21.37 -9.96
N GLY A 31 1.50 -20.33 -10.30
CA GLY A 31 2.76 -20.45 -11.04
C GLY A 31 3.78 -21.28 -10.27
N GLU A 32 3.92 -21.07 -8.96
CA GLU A 32 4.79 -21.88 -8.10
C GLU A 32 4.37 -23.36 -8.06
N TYR A 33 3.07 -23.64 -7.95
CA TYR A 33 2.59 -25.04 -7.91
C TYR A 33 2.61 -25.75 -9.26
N THR A 34 2.50 -25.02 -10.37
CA THR A 34 2.45 -25.59 -11.73
C THR A 34 3.79 -25.53 -12.46
N GLY A 35 4.78 -24.79 -11.94
CA GLY A 35 6.08 -24.56 -12.56
C GLY A 35 6.00 -23.77 -13.87
N GLY A 36 4.88 -23.09 -14.15
CA GLY A 36 4.60 -22.46 -15.44
C GLY A 36 4.28 -20.97 -15.35
N VAL A 37 4.61 -20.23 -16.41
CA VAL A 37 4.28 -18.81 -16.56
C VAL A 37 3.07 -18.67 -17.50
N GLY A 38 1.95 -18.20 -16.96
CA GLY A 38 0.72 -17.90 -17.72
C GLY A 38 0.55 -16.41 -18.07
N PHE A 39 -0.43 -16.09 -18.91
CA PHE A 39 -0.76 -14.70 -19.34
C PHE A 39 -0.87 -13.70 -18.18
N LEU A 40 -1.47 -14.12 -17.05
CA LEU A 40 -1.65 -13.27 -15.88
C LEU A 40 -0.31 -12.77 -15.29
N HIS A 41 0.78 -13.52 -15.43
CA HIS A 41 2.10 -13.09 -14.93
C HIS A 41 2.61 -11.84 -15.65
N TYR A 42 2.30 -11.69 -16.94
CA TYR A 42 2.61 -10.48 -17.69
C TYR A 42 1.75 -9.30 -17.20
N VAL A 43 0.44 -9.50 -17.02
CA VAL A 43 -0.45 -8.45 -16.48
C VAL A 43 0.04 -7.98 -15.10
N ILE A 44 0.47 -8.90 -14.25
CA ILE A 44 1.03 -8.60 -12.93
C ILE A 44 2.37 -7.90 -13.04
N GLY A 45 3.27 -8.34 -13.93
CA GLY A 45 4.54 -7.67 -14.18
C GLY A 45 4.32 -6.20 -14.52
N PHE A 46 3.39 -5.93 -15.44
CA PHE A 46 2.97 -4.57 -15.80
C PHE A 46 2.39 -3.79 -14.60
N ALA A 47 1.59 -4.44 -13.75
CA ALA A 47 0.94 -3.82 -12.60
C ALA A 47 1.87 -3.59 -11.39
N THR A 48 2.98 -4.32 -11.31
CA THR A 48 3.88 -4.35 -10.15
C THR A 48 4.39 -2.97 -9.72
N PRO A 49 4.83 -2.07 -10.63
CA PRO A 49 5.42 -0.79 -10.24
C PRO A 49 4.44 0.19 -9.60
N PHE A 50 3.14 0.10 -9.91
CA PHE A 50 2.18 1.13 -9.51
C PHE A 50 1.12 0.64 -8.53
N ARG A 51 0.81 -0.66 -8.47
CA ARG A 51 -0.27 -1.21 -7.62
C ARG A 51 -0.13 -0.92 -6.12
N MET A 52 1.09 -0.97 -5.58
CA MET A 52 1.33 -0.70 -4.16
C MET A 52 1.49 0.81 -3.89
N PRO A 53 2.27 1.56 -4.70
CA PRO A 53 2.32 3.02 -4.58
C PRO A 53 0.95 3.70 -4.69
N GLU A 54 0.10 3.30 -5.65
CA GLU A 54 -1.23 3.89 -5.83
C GLU A 54 -2.13 3.65 -4.61
N PHE A 55 -2.08 2.44 -4.03
CA PHE A 55 -2.89 2.07 -2.87
C PHE A 55 -2.53 2.93 -1.66
N PHE A 56 -1.24 3.15 -1.42
CA PHE A 56 -0.77 4.01 -0.35
C PHE A 56 -1.06 5.48 -0.61
N LEU A 57 -0.92 5.95 -1.85
CA LEU A 57 -1.26 7.32 -2.23
C LEU A 57 -2.76 7.62 -1.98
N ILE A 58 -3.66 6.74 -2.42
CA ILE A 58 -5.10 6.87 -2.18
C ILE A 58 -5.40 6.82 -0.68
N SER A 59 -4.74 5.95 0.08
CA SER A 59 -4.93 5.86 1.53
C SER A 59 -4.45 7.12 2.27
N GLY A 60 -3.40 7.77 1.76
CA GLY A 60 -2.91 9.07 2.22
C GLY A 60 -3.88 10.21 1.89
N LEU A 61 -4.53 10.17 0.72
CA LEU A 61 -5.58 11.13 0.34
C LEU A 61 -6.70 11.19 1.39
N PHE A 62 -7.19 10.03 1.86
CA PHE A 62 -8.20 9.96 2.92
C PHE A 62 -7.67 10.36 4.30
N LEU A 63 -6.36 10.34 4.51
CA LEU A 63 -5.78 10.84 5.75
C LEU A 63 -6.00 12.34 5.89
N SER A 64 -5.87 13.10 4.81
CA SER A 64 -6.08 14.56 4.82
C SER A 64 -7.46 14.97 5.35
N GLN A 65 -8.50 14.16 5.13
CA GLN A 65 -9.87 14.44 5.56
C GLN A 65 -10.15 14.08 7.02
N VAL A 66 -9.28 13.28 7.64
CA VAL A 66 -9.51 12.66 8.95
C VAL A 66 -8.50 13.12 9.99
N ILE A 67 -7.39 13.73 9.56
CA ILE A 67 -6.27 14.13 10.40
C ILE A 67 -6.64 15.20 11.45
N ASP A 68 -7.66 16.02 11.20
CA ASP A 68 -8.12 17.08 12.12
C ASP A 68 -8.97 16.57 13.30
N ARG A 69 -9.29 15.28 13.31
CA ARG A 69 -10.06 14.70 14.41
C ARG A 69 -9.24 14.64 15.71
N PRO A 70 -9.89 14.65 16.90
CA PRO A 70 -9.21 14.52 18.19
C PRO A 70 -8.34 13.24 18.30
N TRP A 71 -7.27 13.26 19.13
CA TRP A 71 -6.30 12.15 19.23
C TRP A 71 -6.96 10.79 19.40
N ARG A 72 -7.79 10.69 20.43
CA ARG A 72 -8.51 9.46 20.84
C ARG A 72 -9.40 8.92 19.72
N ARG A 73 -10.20 9.78 19.09
CA ARG A 73 -11.18 9.36 18.06
C ARG A 73 -10.51 8.89 16.76
N TYR A 74 -9.35 9.45 16.42
CA TYR A 74 -8.59 9.03 15.26
C TYR A 74 -7.90 7.68 15.49
N VAL A 75 -7.25 7.50 16.64
CA VAL A 75 -6.57 6.24 16.97
C VAL A 75 -7.60 5.11 17.03
N ASP A 76 -8.71 5.33 17.73
CA ASP A 76 -9.80 4.37 17.86
C ASP A 76 -10.41 3.96 16.50
N ARG A 77 -10.81 4.93 15.67
CA ARG A 77 -11.52 4.62 14.42
C ARG A 77 -10.64 4.15 13.27
N ARG A 78 -9.33 4.35 13.35
CA ARG A 78 -8.42 4.06 12.23
C ARG A 78 -7.33 3.08 12.64
N VAL A 79 -6.49 3.47 13.60
CA VAL A 79 -5.36 2.64 14.04
C VAL A 79 -5.86 1.36 14.68
N VAL A 80 -6.76 1.46 15.66
CA VAL A 80 -7.32 0.27 16.34
C VAL A 80 -8.12 -0.56 15.35
N HIS A 81 -8.89 0.05 14.45
CA HIS A 81 -9.62 -0.70 13.42
C HIS A 81 -8.69 -1.52 12.50
N TYR A 82 -7.61 -0.92 12.01
CA TYR A 82 -6.64 -1.64 11.17
C TYR A 82 -5.85 -2.69 11.96
N LEU A 83 -5.40 -2.36 13.17
CA LEU A 83 -4.69 -3.30 14.04
C LEU A 83 -5.58 -4.45 14.50
N TYR A 84 -6.86 -4.20 14.76
CA TYR A 84 -7.84 -5.24 15.07
C TYR A 84 -7.95 -6.23 13.92
N PHE A 85 -8.14 -5.73 12.69
CA PHE A 85 -8.23 -6.59 11.53
C PHE A 85 -6.92 -7.34 11.27
N TYR A 86 -5.78 -6.67 11.45
CA TYR A 86 -4.45 -7.28 11.36
C TYR A 86 -4.29 -8.43 12.37
N VAL A 87 -4.52 -8.17 13.66
CA VAL A 87 -4.34 -9.15 14.74
C VAL A 87 -5.29 -10.34 14.56
N LEU A 88 -6.57 -10.08 14.25
CA LEU A 88 -7.55 -11.12 14.01
C LEU A 88 -7.09 -12.07 12.89
N TRP A 89 -6.69 -11.52 11.75
CA TRP A 89 -6.27 -12.34 10.61
C TRP A 89 -4.88 -12.96 10.79
N ALA A 90 -3.98 -12.31 11.51
CA ALA A 90 -2.68 -12.87 11.86
C ALA A 90 -2.86 -14.08 12.78
N LEU A 91 -3.71 -13.98 13.81
CA LEU A 91 -4.06 -15.09 14.71
C LEU A 91 -4.64 -16.28 13.96
N ILE A 92 -5.62 -16.02 13.08
CA ILE A 92 -6.21 -17.08 12.25
C ILE A 92 -5.16 -17.70 11.33
N SER A 93 -4.37 -16.89 10.64
CA SER A 93 -3.40 -17.40 9.65
C SER A 93 -2.28 -18.20 10.31
N ILE A 94 -1.69 -17.68 11.39
CA ILE A 94 -0.61 -18.33 12.13
C ILE A 94 -1.13 -19.56 12.86
N GLY A 95 -2.30 -19.47 13.51
CA GLY A 95 -2.92 -20.60 14.19
C GLY A 95 -3.24 -21.75 13.25
N LEU A 96 -3.80 -21.48 12.07
CA LEU A 96 -4.12 -22.52 11.10
C LEU A 96 -2.87 -23.08 10.42
N LYS A 97 -1.94 -22.24 9.95
CA LYS A 97 -0.76 -22.69 9.19
C LYS A 97 0.31 -23.33 10.07
N ILE A 98 0.59 -22.76 11.24
CA ILE A 98 1.72 -23.19 12.08
C ILE A 98 1.23 -24.09 13.20
N GLY A 99 0.19 -23.66 13.91
CA GLY A 99 -0.38 -24.42 15.02
C GLY A 99 -0.99 -25.75 14.56
N ILE A 100 -1.91 -25.71 13.59
CA ILE A 100 -2.67 -26.90 13.16
C ILE A 100 -1.93 -27.67 12.06
N PHE A 101 -1.58 -27.01 10.96
CA PHE A 101 -1.03 -27.68 9.79
C PHE A 101 0.41 -28.18 10.02
N SER A 102 1.30 -27.32 10.54
CA SER A 102 2.67 -27.72 10.89
C SER A 102 2.79 -28.46 12.22
N ARG A 103 1.73 -28.49 13.04
CA ARG A 103 1.69 -29.11 14.39
C ARG A 103 2.78 -28.58 15.33
N ASP A 104 3.09 -27.28 15.25
CA ASP A 104 4.09 -26.63 16.10
C ASP A 104 3.47 -25.50 16.95
N PRO A 105 3.00 -25.82 18.17
CA PRO A 105 2.44 -24.81 19.08
C PRO A 105 3.49 -23.80 19.58
N ALA A 106 4.77 -24.19 19.67
CA ALA A 106 5.83 -23.31 20.15
C ALA A 106 6.20 -22.27 19.08
N GLY A 107 6.36 -22.72 17.82
CA GLY A 107 6.54 -21.84 16.67
C GLY A 107 5.35 -20.90 16.46
N MET A 108 4.12 -21.38 16.69
CA MET A 108 2.93 -20.52 16.64
C MET A 108 3.01 -19.36 17.65
N LEU A 109 3.40 -19.63 18.90
CA LEU A 109 3.52 -18.57 19.92
C LEU A 109 4.65 -17.59 19.61
N HIS A 110 5.78 -18.09 19.12
CA HIS A 110 6.89 -17.27 18.66
C HIS A 110 6.44 -16.33 17.53
N ASP A 111 5.79 -16.87 16.50
CA ASP A 111 5.38 -16.09 15.32
C ASP A 111 4.28 -15.09 15.66
N LEU A 112 3.40 -15.41 16.62
CA LEU A 112 2.45 -14.44 17.16
C LEU A 112 3.13 -13.29 17.90
N ALA A 113 4.20 -13.55 18.65
CA ALA A 113 4.98 -12.51 19.31
C ALA A 113 5.72 -11.63 18.29
N VAL A 114 6.34 -12.25 17.28
CA VAL A 114 7.02 -11.52 16.20
C VAL A 114 6.02 -10.70 15.37
N ALA A 115 4.82 -11.22 15.13
CA ALA A 115 3.76 -10.53 14.38
C ALA A 115 3.33 -9.19 15.00
N VAL A 116 3.61 -8.93 16.27
CA VAL A 116 3.34 -7.62 16.90
C VAL A 116 4.30 -6.55 16.35
N VAL A 117 5.56 -6.91 16.15
CA VAL A 117 6.64 -5.99 15.76
C VAL A 117 6.84 -5.97 14.25
N GLN A 118 6.75 -7.14 13.61
CA GLN A 118 6.91 -7.30 12.18
C GLN A 118 5.60 -7.74 11.53
N PRO A 119 5.22 -7.14 10.39
CA PRO A 119 3.99 -7.53 9.73
C PRO A 119 4.06 -8.95 9.17
N TYR A 120 3.04 -9.76 9.46
CA TYR A 120 2.96 -11.13 8.98
C TYR A 120 2.40 -11.25 7.55
N GLY A 121 3.20 -11.81 6.64
CA GLY A 121 2.79 -12.19 5.29
C GLY A 121 2.07 -11.07 4.54
N VAL A 122 0.97 -11.41 3.88
CA VAL A 122 0.19 -10.46 3.05
C VAL A 122 -0.46 -9.33 3.84
N LEU A 123 -0.55 -9.43 5.18
CA LEU A 123 -1.24 -8.45 6.03
C LEU A 123 -0.43 -7.18 6.27
N TRP A 124 0.79 -7.12 5.74
CA TRP A 124 1.73 -6.04 5.96
C TRP A 124 1.22 -4.66 5.55
N PHE A 125 0.41 -4.56 4.49
CA PHE A 125 -0.11 -3.29 4.04
C PHE A 125 -1.04 -2.66 5.07
N ILE A 126 -1.87 -3.46 5.77
CA ILE A 126 -2.79 -2.99 6.81
C ILE A 126 -2.01 -2.48 8.02
N TYR A 127 -0.96 -3.21 8.40
CA TYR A 127 -0.04 -2.80 9.45
C TYR A 127 0.63 -1.46 9.09
N MET A 128 1.15 -1.32 7.86
CA MET A 128 1.78 -0.08 7.40
C MET A 128 0.82 1.10 7.33
N LEU A 129 -0.45 0.89 6.98
CA LEU A 129 -1.46 1.96 7.02
C LEU A 129 -1.65 2.53 8.43
N ALA A 130 -1.61 1.68 9.45
CA ALA A 130 -1.66 2.11 10.84
C ALA A 130 -0.38 2.89 11.22
N VAL A 131 0.80 2.34 10.89
CA VAL A 131 2.11 2.96 11.19
C VAL A 131 2.24 4.32 10.50
N PHE A 132 2.02 4.41 9.19
CA PHE A 132 2.09 5.67 8.44
C PHE A 132 1.10 6.70 8.98
N GLY A 133 -0.11 6.28 9.30
CA GLY A 133 -1.11 7.13 9.92
C GLY A 133 -0.67 7.72 11.27
N ILE A 134 0.03 6.94 12.10
CA ILE A 134 0.60 7.43 13.37
C ILE A 134 1.75 8.39 13.09
N VAL A 135 2.71 8.00 12.24
CA VAL A 135 3.90 8.81 11.94
C VAL A 135 3.54 10.17 11.37
N ILE A 136 2.65 10.24 10.38
CA ILE A 136 2.22 11.53 9.80
C ILE A 136 1.58 12.42 10.86
N ARG A 137 0.82 11.82 11.77
CA ARG A 137 0.14 12.58 12.80
C ARG A 137 1.11 13.11 13.85
N VAL A 138 2.08 12.30 14.26
CA VAL A 138 3.18 12.73 15.14
C VAL A 138 3.98 13.85 14.48
N LEU A 139 4.39 13.70 13.22
CA LEU A 139 5.10 14.74 12.46
C LEU A 139 4.31 16.05 12.39
N ARG A 140 2.98 15.97 12.29
CA ARG A 140 2.09 17.13 12.30
C ARG A 140 2.02 17.81 13.68
N GLU A 141 1.96 17.03 14.76
CA GLU A 141 1.97 17.57 16.13
C GLU A 141 3.28 18.30 16.45
N PHE A 142 4.40 17.77 15.98
CA PHE A 142 5.70 18.44 16.03
C PHE A 142 5.85 19.60 15.03
N LYS A 143 4.81 19.89 14.23
CA LYS A 143 4.78 20.95 13.22
C LYS A 143 5.96 20.88 12.24
N VAL A 144 6.40 19.67 11.90
CA VAL A 144 7.50 19.47 10.97
C VAL A 144 7.09 19.98 9.58
N PRO A 145 7.88 20.87 8.94
CA PRO A 145 7.59 21.35 7.60
C PRO A 145 7.45 20.23 6.57
N HIS A 146 6.41 20.29 5.75
CA HIS A 146 6.11 19.24 4.76
C HIS A 146 7.27 18.96 3.79
N TRP A 147 8.01 20.00 3.40
CA TRP A 147 9.14 19.86 2.48
C TRP A 147 10.27 19.00 3.07
N ILE A 148 10.54 19.11 4.39
CA ILE A 148 11.55 18.29 5.07
C ILE A 148 11.13 16.82 5.02
N VAL A 149 9.86 16.55 5.34
CA VAL A 149 9.34 15.18 5.34
C VAL A 149 9.36 14.58 3.94
N ILE A 150 9.00 15.33 2.91
CA ILE A 150 9.06 14.87 1.52
C ILE A 150 10.49 14.55 1.11
N LEU A 151 11.44 15.44 1.39
CA LEU A 151 12.85 15.20 1.06
C LEU A 151 13.41 14.00 1.81
N ALA A 152 13.11 13.87 3.11
CA ALA A 152 13.54 12.73 3.91
C ALA A 152 12.92 11.41 3.42
N ALA A 153 11.62 11.40 3.10
CA ALA A 153 10.93 10.23 2.59
C ALA A 153 11.43 9.82 1.19
N ALA A 154 11.68 10.80 0.31
CA ALA A 154 12.24 10.55 -1.00
C ALA A 154 13.69 10.04 -0.92
N ALA A 155 14.52 10.63 -0.06
CA ALA A 155 15.88 10.15 0.19
C ALA A 155 15.88 8.73 0.74
N LEU A 156 14.97 8.42 1.67
CA LEU A 156 14.83 7.08 2.25
C LEU A 156 14.42 6.05 1.20
N GLN A 157 13.49 6.41 0.30
CA GLN A 157 13.10 5.55 -0.82
C GLN A 157 14.26 5.35 -1.81
N MET A 158 14.98 6.40 -2.19
CA MET A 158 16.10 6.33 -3.14
C MET A 158 17.29 5.56 -2.58
N TRP A 159 17.54 5.69 -1.28
CA TRP A 159 18.59 4.94 -0.60
C TRP A 159 18.26 3.45 -0.54
N ALA A 160 16.97 3.10 -0.54
CA ALA A 160 16.46 1.73 -0.50
C ALA A 160 17.22 0.84 0.50
N PRO A 161 17.30 1.24 1.78
CA PRO A 161 18.00 0.43 2.78
C PRO A 161 17.34 -0.94 2.85
N LYS A 162 18.16 -1.99 3.02
CA LYS A 162 17.73 -3.37 3.23
C LYS A 162 17.96 -3.76 4.70
N PRO A 163 17.18 -3.20 5.66
CA PRO A 163 17.28 -3.58 7.05
C PRO A 163 16.76 -5.01 7.26
N ASP A 164 17.21 -5.68 8.32
CA ASP A 164 16.72 -7.02 8.70
C ASP A 164 15.23 -7.01 9.09
N SER A 165 14.64 -5.83 9.30
CA SER A 165 13.23 -5.65 9.60
C SER A 165 12.44 -5.37 8.33
N TYR A 166 11.62 -6.35 7.93
CA TYR A 166 10.67 -6.21 6.83
C TYR A 166 9.76 -4.98 7.01
N ALA A 167 9.40 -4.64 8.25
CA ALA A 167 8.61 -3.46 8.54
C ALA A 167 9.30 -2.15 8.10
N LEU A 168 10.60 -2.04 8.35
CA LEU A 168 11.40 -0.86 8.02
C LEU A 168 11.68 -0.76 6.52
N GLU A 169 11.89 -1.90 5.86
CA GLU A 169 12.04 -1.95 4.40
C GLU A 169 10.78 -1.43 3.70
N GLN A 170 9.61 -1.93 4.09
CA GLN A 170 8.32 -1.48 3.55
C GLN A 170 8.05 -0.01 3.90
N PHE A 171 8.46 0.43 5.09
CA PHE A 171 8.35 1.83 5.47
C PHE A 171 9.18 2.73 4.55
N ALA A 172 10.44 2.38 4.33
CA ALA A 172 11.35 3.12 3.45
C ALA A 172 10.86 3.18 2.00
N ALA A 173 10.32 2.07 1.50
CA ALA A 173 9.84 1.98 0.12
C ALA A 173 8.55 2.79 -0.14
N TYR A 174 7.59 2.78 0.80
CA TYR A 174 6.22 3.23 0.53
C TYR A 174 5.77 4.48 1.30
N PHE A 175 6.48 4.89 2.35
CA PHE A 175 6.07 6.05 3.16
C PHE A 175 5.94 7.33 2.33
N VAL A 176 6.83 7.54 1.34
CA VAL A 176 6.79 8.73 0.47
C VAL A 176 5.49 8.82 -0.33
N PHE A 177 4.97 7.71 -0.87
CA PHE A 177 3.73 7.73 -1.65
C PHE A 177 2.53 8.04 -0.76
N PHE A 178 2.49 7.45 0.44
CA PHE A 178 1.45 7.73 1.41
C PHE A 178 1.47 9.20 1.87
N TYR A 179 2.67 9.74 2.12
CA TYR A 179 2.85 11.14 2.51
C TYR A 179 2.49 12.12 1.39
N LEU A 180 2.90 11.83 0.15
CA LEU A 180 2.53 12.63 -1.02
C LEU A 180 1.01 12.62 -1.24
N GLY A 181 0.35 11.48 -1.07
CA GLY A 181 -1.11 11.41 -1.12
C GLY A 181 -1.80 12.30 -0.09
N PHE A 182 -1.19 12.45 1.09
CA PHE A 182 -1.66 13.35 2.15
C PHE A 182 -1.45 14.84 1.81
N VAL A 183 -0.24 15.24 1.41
CA VAL A 183 0.10 16.65 1.15
C VAL A 183 -0.49 17.16 -0.17
N LEU A 184 -0.44 16.34 -1.23
CA LEU A 184 -0.91 16.70 -2.56
C LEU A 184 -2.41 16.44 -2.77
N ALA A 185 -3.16 16.13 -1.70
CA ALA A 185 -4.59 15.88 -1.77
C ALA A 185 -5.36 16.97 -2.56
N PRO A 186 -5.18 18.28 -2.30
CA PRO A 186 -5.88 19.33 -3.05
C PRO A 186 -5.48 19.37 -4.53
N LEU A 187 -4.22 19.08 -4.85
CA LEU A 187 -3.72 19.06 -6.22
C LEU A 187 -4.31 17.86 -6.99
N ILE A 188 -4.39 16.69 -6.36
CA ILE A 188 -5.01 15.50 -6.94
C ILE A 188 -6.49 15.77 -7.26
N PHE A 189 -7.24 16.39 -6.34
CA PHE A 189 -8.64 16.74 -6.61
C PHE A 189 -8.79 17.72 -7.78
N ARG A 190 -7.94 18.75 -7.87
CA ARG A 190 -7.93 19.69 -9.00
C ARG A 190 -7.58 19.01 -10.32
N LEU A 191 -6.61 18.08 -10.31
CA LEU A 191 -6.22 17.32 -11.48
C LEU A 191 -7.35 16.40 -11.96
N VAL A 192 -8.05 15.74 -11.03
CA VAL A 192 -9.22 14.90 -11.33
C VAL A 192 -10.35 15.74 -11.94
N GLU A 193 -10.66 16.89 -11.36
CA GLU A 193 -11.68 17.80 -11.91
C GLU A 193 -11.30 18.28 -13.34
N TRP A 194 -10.03 18.66 -13.53
CA TRP A 194 -9.52 19.07 -14.84
C TRP A 194 -9.58 17.94 -15.88
N THR A 195 -9.22 16.71 -15.51
CA THR A 195 -9.25 15.55 -16.42
C THR A 195 -10.68 15.10 -16.75
N GLN A 196 -11.62 15.20 -15.81
CA GLN A 196 -13.03 14.91 -16.05
C GLN A 196 -13.65 15.82 -17.12
N THR A 197 -13.20 17.08 -17.20
CA THR A 197 -13.64 18.02 -18.26
C THR A 197 -12.97 17.77 -19.61
N ARG A 198 -11.91 16.94 -19.68
CA ARG A 198 -11.11 16.68 -20.89
C ARG A 198 -10.82 15.18 -21.07
N PRO A 199 -11.85 14.35 -21.33
CA PRO A 199 -11.69 12.89 -21.38
C PRO A 199 -10.70 12.42 -22.44
N ALA A 200 -10.65 13.08 -23.61
CA ALA A 200 -9.70 12.72 -24.67
C ALA A 200 -8.24 12.90 -24.24
N VAL A 201 -7.94 13.98 -23.50
CA VAL A 201 -6.59 14.25 -22.98
C VAL A 201 -6.23 13.25 -21.87
N ALA A 202 -7.20 12.92 -21.01
CA ALA A 202 -7.01 11.91 -19.98
C ALA A 202 -6.71 10.53 -20.58
N VAL A 203 -7.47 10.10 -21.60
CA VAL A 203 -7.24 8.84 -22.30
C VAL A 203 -5.89 8.83 -23.01
N ALA A 204 -5.53 9.91 -23.72
CA ALA A 204 -4.23 10.02 -24.38
C ALA A 204 -3.08 9.94 -23.37
N GLY A 205 -3.20 10.63 -22.23
CA GLY A 205 -2.22 10.58 -21.15
C GLY A 205 -2.08 9.18 -20.53
N LEU A 206 -3.20 8.49 -20.30
CA LEU A 206 -3.21 7.11 -19.80
C LEU A 206 -2.58 6.13 -20.79
N LEU A 207 -2.84 6.28 -22.09
CA LEU A 207 -2.23 5.45 -23.13
C LEU A 207 -0.73 5.69 -23.24
N ALA A 208 -0.30 6.96 -23.22
CA ALA A 208 1.11 7.31 -23.22
C ALA A 208 1.83 6.74 -21.99
N TRP A 209 1.23 6.89 -20.80
CA TRP A 209 1.75 6.31 -19.57
C TRP A 209 1.81 4.78 -19.63
N ALA A 210 0.75 4.12 -20.11
CA ALA A 210 0.70 2.66 -20.21
C ALA A 210 1.78 2.13 -21.17
N LEU A 211 2.02 2.82 -22.27
CA LEU A 211 3.07 2.47 -23.22
C LEU A 211 4.46 2.63 -22.60
N VAL A 212 4.73 3.76 -21.93
CA VAL A 212 6.01 3.99 -21.25
C VAL A 212 6.24 2.98 -20.14
N ASN A 213 5.23 2.73 -19.30
CA ASN A 213 5.31 1.73 -18.24
C ASN A 213 5.58 0.32 -18.80
N GLY A 214 4.84 -0.08 -19.84
CA GLY A 214 5.07 -1.35 -20.52
C GLY A 214 6.49 -1.47 -21.07
N LEU A 215 6.99 -0.44 -21.74
CA LEU A 215 8.36 -0.42 -22.26
C LEU A 215 9.39 -0.54 -21.13
N LEU A 216 9.21 0.17 -20.01
CA LEU A 216 10.15 0.14 -18.89
C LEU A 216 10.16 -1.23 -18.19
N VAL A 217 8.98 -1.79 -17.89
CA VAL A 217 8.84 -3.08 -17.20
C VAL A 217 9.41 -4.23 -18.03
N TYR A 218 9.21 -4.21 -19.35
CA TYR A 218 9.70 -5.26 -20.24
C TYR A 218 11.05 -4.94 -20.89
N SER A 219 11.70 -3.83 -20.49
CA SER A 219 13.04 -3.52 -20.98
C SER A 219 14.10 -4.46 -20.36
N PRO A 220 15.10 -4.88 -21.14
CA PRO A 220 16.21 -5.68 -20.64
C PRO A 220 17.04 -4.84 -19.64
N GLY A 221 16.77 -5.02 -18.35
CA GLY A 221 17.37 -4.24 -17.26
C GLY A 221 16.44 -4.01 -16.07
N TYR A 222 15.13 -4.26 -16.20
CA TYR A 222 14.20 -4.16 -15.09
C TYR A 222 14.37 -5.33 -14.12
N ALA A 223 14.90 -5.06 -12.93
CA ALA A 223 14.94 -6.02 -11.82
C ALA A 223 13.76 -5.74 -10.88
N MET A 224 12.86 -6.71 -10.70
CA MET A 224 11.91 -6.67 -9.59
C MET A 224 12.68 -6.79 -8.28
N GLN A 225 12.82 -5.70 -7.53
CA GLN A 225 13.33 -5.71 -6.15
C GLN A 225 12.35 -4.96 -5.23
N PRO A 226 12.05 -5.45 -4.01
CA PRO A 226 12.21 -6.80 -3.48
C PRO A 226 10.92 -7.62 -3.69
N VAL A 227 11.13 -8.87 -4.07
CA VAL A 227 10.16 -9.96 -3.93
C VAL A 227 9.98 -10.17 -2.42
N GLY A 228 8.73 -10.12 -1.94
CA GLY A 228 8.41 -10.45 -0.55
C GLY A 228 8.63 -11.92 -0.24
#